data_AF-A0A2W6E087-F1
#
_entry.id   AF-A0A2W6E087-F1
#
_cell.length_a   1.000
_cell.length_b   1.000
_cell.length_c   1.000
_cell.angle_alpha   90.00
_cell.angle_beta   90.00
_cell.angle_gamma   90.00
#
_symmetry.space_group_name_H-M   'P 1'
#
loop_
_entity.id
_entity.type
_entity.pdbx_description
1 polymer ?
#
loop_
_entity_poly.entity_id
_entity_poly.type
_entity_poly.pdbx_seq_one_letter_code
_entity_poly.pdbx_strand_id
1 'polypeptide(L)'
;MTVSTTEAGRAPGGDRPALRRCAGSAAEGFARDHWGRRPLLCRGAPSGHGFADLFSLDAVDELVSRRGLRTPFIRVVQDGSAVDPRRYTRSGGAGAEIGDQVAADRLLALVLDGATIVLQGLHRVWPPLTAFADQLAADLGHPVQVNAYITPP
;
A
#
# COMPACT_ATOMS: atom_id res chain seq x y z
N MET A 1 -2.44 44.95 0.04
CA MET A 1 -3.54 44.06 -0.37
C MET A 1 -3.10 42.65 0.00
N THR A 2 -3.41 42.24 1.22
CA THR A 2 -2.88 41.01 1.83
C THR A 2 -4.02 40.02 1.86
N VAL A 3 -3.98 39.02 0.98
CA VAL A 3 -4.98 37.95 0.96
C VAL A 3 -4.58 36.96 2.04
N SER A 4 -5.19 37.09 3.21
CA SER A 4 -5.19 36.04 4.23
C SER A 4 -6.08 34.91 3.72
N THR A 5 -5.46 33.81 3.30
CA THR A 5 -6.18 32.57 2.98
C THR A 5 -6.55 31.91 4.30
N THR A 6 -7.71 32.27 4.85
CA THR A 6 -8.35 31.52 5.92
C THR A 6 -8.89 30.23 5.31
N GLU A 7 -8.16 29.11 5.42
CA GLU A 7 -8.73 27.78 5.17
C GLU A 7 -9.73 27.46 6.27
N ALA A 8 -10.96 27.94 6.08
CA ALA A 8 -12.13 27.48 6.79
C ALA A 8 -12.65 26.20 6.11
N GLY A 9 -12.04 25.05 6.42
CA GLY A 9 -12.59 23.73 6.09
C GLY A 9 -13.64 23.30 7.12
N ARG A 10 -14.89 23.71 6.92
CA ARG A 10 -16.13 23.28 7.62
C ARG A 10 -16.40 21.78 7.34
N ALA A 11 -16.94 20.89 8.18
CA ALA A 11 -17.52 20.86 9.54
C ALA A 11 -17.62 19.38 10.02
N PRO A 12 -17.92 19.11 11.31
CA PRO A 12 -17.80 17.81 11.96
C PRO A 12 -19.01 16.89 11.72
N GLY A 13 -18.78 15.57 11.68
CA GLY A 13 -19.84 14.55 11.75
C GLY A 13 -20.24 13.86 10.44
N GLY A 14 -19.37 13.85 9.42
CA GLY A 14 -19.54 12.96 8.27
C GLY A 14 -19.27 11.51 8.68
N ASP A 15 -20.07 10.56 8.15
CA ASP A 15 -19.69 9.15 8.22
C ASP A 15 -18.27 9.04 7.68
N ARG A 16 -17.39 8.35 8.41
CA ARG A 16 -15.98 8.15 8.06
C ARG A 16 -15.83 6.76 7.44
N PRO A 17 -16.31 6.53 6.21
CA PRO A 17 -16.53 5.19 5.68
C PRO A 17 -15.23 4.39 5.52
N ALA A 18 -14.13 5.02 5.09
CA ALA A 18 -12.86 4.33 4.92
C ALA A 18 -12.24 4.00 6.28
N LEU A 19 -12.30 4.93 7.24
CA LEU A 19 -11.86 4.66 8.61
C LEU A 19 -12.75 3.60 9.27
N ARG A 20 -14.07 3.63 9.07
CA ARG A 20 -15.02 2.63 9.56
C ARG A 20 -14.74 1.27 8.96
N ARG A 21 -14.33 1.21 7.70
CA ARG A 21 -13.88 -0.04 7.07
C ARG A 21 -12.62 -0.61 7.75
N CYS A 22 -11.68 0.24 8.15
CA CYS A 22 -10.45 -0.18 8.86
C CYS A 22 -10.67 -0.51 10.35
N ALA A 23 -11.44 0.32 11.05
CA ALA A 23 -11.56 0.32 12.51
C ALA A 23 -12.91 -0.22 13.02
N GLY A 24 -13.83 -0.57 12.12
CA GLY A 24 -15.16 -1.09 12.48
C GLY A 24 -15.94 -0.11 13.37
N SER A 25 -16.54 -0.62 14.45
CA SER A 25 -17.25 0.18 15.43
C SER A 25 -16.36 1.18 16.18
N ALA A 26 -15.04 0.97 16.21
CA ALA A 26 -14.12 1.86 16.91
C ALA A 26 -13.84 3.17 16.14
N ALA A 27 -14.29 3.31 14.89
CA ALA A 27 -13.98 4.47 14.05
C ALA A 27 -14.47 5.82 14.62
N GLU A 28 -15.59 5.82 15.35
CA GLU A 28 -16.13 7.05 15.97
C GLU A 28 -15.24 7.56 17.10
N GLY A 29 -14.71 6.66 17.93
CA GLY A 29 -13.80 6.96 19.05
C GLY A 29 -12.31 6.94 18.70
N PHE A 30 -11.94 6.56 17.46
CA PHE A 30 -10.57 6.24 17.09
C PHE A 30 -9.55 7.34 17.41
N ALA A 31 -9.83 8.59 17.04
CA ALA A 31 -8.94 9.72 17.28
C ALA A 31 -8.76 10.02 18.77
N ARG A 32 -9.81 9.86 19.57
CA ARG A 32 -9.81 10.15 21.01
C ARG A 32 -9.08 9.06 21.81
N ASP A 33 -9.36 7.81 21.47
CA ASP A 33 -8.98 6.67 22.31
C ASP A 33 -7.75 5.91 21.84
N HIS A 34 -7.36 6.03 20.56
CA HIS A 34 -6.32 5.17 19.96
C HIS A 34 -5.23 5.94 19.22
N TRP A 35 -5.57 6.91 18.38
CA TRP A 35 -4.60 7.63 17.55
C TRP A 35 -3.47 8.27 18.38
N GLY A 36 -2.24 7.81 18.19
CA GLY A 36 -1.06 8.28 18.93
C GLY A 36 -1.03 7.90 20.43
N ARG A 37 -1.92 7.01 20.89
CA ARG A 37 -2.07 6.69 22.33
C ARG A 37 -1.91 5.22 22.65
N ARG A 38 -2.64 4.33 21.94
CA ARG A 38 -2.61 2.89 22.19
C ARG A 38 -3.00 2.12 20.93
N PRO A 39 -2.48 0.89 20.75
CA PRO A 39 -2.87 0.05 19.63
C PRO A 39 -4.38 -0.24 19.64
N LEU A 40 -4.93 -0.43 18.44
CA LEU A 40 -6.29 -0.92 18.21
C LEU A 40 -6.19 -2.22 17.42
N LEU A 41 -6.78 -3.30 17.94
CA LEU A 41 -6.94 -4.56 17.22
C LEU A 41 -8.43 -4.76 16.90
N CYS A 42 -8.78 -4.68 15.63
CA CYS A 42 -10.11 -5.05 15.15
C CYS A 42 -10.07 -6.49 14.63
N ARG A 43 -10.94 -7.35 15.16
CA ARG A 43 -11.05 -8.74 14.73
C ARG A 43 -12.21 -8.89 13.74
N GLY A 44 -12.02 -9.76 12.75
CA GLY A 44 -12.97 -10.01 11.67
C GLY A 44 -12.63 -9.20 10.41
N ALA A 45 -12.92 -9.78 9.26
CA ALA A 45 -12.78 -9.08 7.99
C ALA A 45 -13.83 -7.97 7.89
N PRO A 46 -13.50 -6.79 7.32
CA PRO A 46 -14.52 -5.93 6.76
C PRO A 46 -15.44 -6.78 5.86
N SER A 47 -16.75 -6.58 5.96
CA SER A 47 -17.81 -7.38 5.34
C SER A 47 -17.44 -8.13 4.04
N GLY A 48 -17.77 -9.43 3.97
CA GLY A 48 -17.69 -10.26 2.77
C GLY A 48 -16.30 -10.84 2.50
N HIS A 49 -15.40 -10.02 1.92
CA HIS A 49 -14.11 -10.45 1.37
C HIS A 49 -12.91 -9.70 1.97
N GLY A 50 -13.10 -8.96 3.06
CA GLY A 50 -12.05 -8.17 3.69
C GLY A 50 -11.59 -7.00 2.82
N PHE A 51 -10.34 -7.05 2.37
CA PHE A 51 -9.73 -6.04 1.51
C PHE A 51 -9.29 -6.61 0.15
N ALA A 52 -9.75 -7.82 -0.21
CA ALA A 52 -9.37 -8.46 -1.46
C ALA A 52 -9.87 -7.71 -2.72
N ASP A 53 -10.93 -6.90 -2.60
CA ASP A 53 -11.41 -5.96 -3.61
C ASP A 53 -10.45 -4.78 -3.84
N LEU A 54 -9.64 -4.43 -2.84
CA LEU A 54 -8.64 -3.38 -2.98
C LEU A 54 -7.34 -3.93 -3.58
N PHE A 55 -6.89 -5.08 -3.08
CA PHE A 55 -5.63 -5.69 -3.52
C PHE A 55 -5.60 -7.18 -3.20
N SER A 56 -5.20 -8.00 -4.17
CA SER A 56 -5.16 -9.45 -4.10
C SER A 56 -3.83 -10.00 -4.61
N LEU A 57 -3.59 -11.32 -4.47
CA LEU A 57 -2.43 -11.97 -5.08
C LEU A 57 -2.45 -11.91 -6.62
N ASP A 58 -3.64 -11.89 -7.24
CA ASP A 58 -3.75 -11.70 -8.69
C ASP A 58 -3.30 -10.29 -9.10
N ALA A 59 -3.56 -9.28 -8.27
CA ALA A 59 -3.04 -7.92 -8.48
C ALA A 59 -1.51 -7.86 -8.32
N VAL A 60 -0.94 -8.66 -7.42
CA VAL A 60 0.52 -8.80 -7.28
C VAL A 60 1.12 -9.41 -8.54
N ASP A 61 0.57 -10.52 -9.04
CA ASP A 61 1.00 -11.12 -10.31
C ASP A 61 0.87 -10.12 -11.46
N GLU A 62 -0.23 -9.38 -11.56
CA GLU A 62 -0.39 -8.37 -12.59
C GLU A 62 0.71 -7.30 -12.56
N LEU A 63 0.97 -6.75 -11.38
CA LEU A 63 1.98 -5.71 -11.20
C LEU A 63 3.38 -6.21 -11.56
N VAL A 64 3.73 -7.41 -11.10
CA VAL A 64 5.05 -8.01 -11.30
C VAL A 64 5.25 -8.47 -12.75
N SER A 65 4.25 -9.16 -13.31
CA SER A 65 4.38 -9.90 -14.56
C SER A 65 4.00 -9.06 -15.79
N ARG A 66 3.10 -8.09 -15.66
CA ARG A 66 2.49 -7.39 -16.82
C ARG A 66 2.71 -5.87 -16.84
N ARG A 67 2.91 -5.24 -15.68
CA ARG A 67 2.93 -3.76 -15.57
C ARG A 67 4.34 -3.16 -15.61
N GLY A 68 5.39 -3.97 -15.82
CA GLY A 68 6.77 -3.50 -15.94
C GLY A 68 7.25 -2.78 -14.68
N LEU A 69 6.95 -3.33 -13.51
CA LEU A 69 7.30 -2.72 -12.22
C LEU A 69 8.81 -2.51 -12.10
N ARG A 70 9.20 -1.40 -11.46
CA ARG A 70 10.60 -0.97 -11.30
C ARG A 70 10.89 -0.55 -9.87
N THR A 71 12.17 -0.49 -9.53
CA THR A 71 12.59 0.20 -8.31
C THR A 71 12.35 1.72 -8.42
N PRO A 72 12.03 2.42 -7.32
CA PRO A 72 11.91 1.91 -5.95
C PRO A 72 10.51 1.38 -5.60
N PHE A 73 9.57 1.14 -6.51
CA PHE A 73 8.21 0.69 -6.14
C PHE A 73 8.12 -0.75 -5.64
N ILE A 74 9.24 -1.47 -5.66
CA ILE A 74 9.40 -2.81 -5.11
C ILE A 74 10.73 -2.93 -4.36
N ARG A 75 10.71 -3.59 -3.21
CA ARG A 75 11.88 -4.09 -2.47
C ARG A 75 11.68 -5.56 -2.14
N VAL A 76 12.79 -6.26 -1.95
CA VAL A 76 12.78 -7.64 -1.45
C VAL A 76 13.60 -7.70 -0.17
N VAL A 77 13.08 -8.38 0.84
CA VAL A 77 13.74 -8.59 2.14
C VAL A 77 13.85 -10.09 2.38
N GLN A 78 15.02 -10.56 2.77
CA GLN A 78 15.27 -11.96 3.13
C GLN A 78 16.10 -11.97 4.41
N ASP A 79 15.72 -12.80 5.39
CA ASP A 79 16.39 -12.91 6.69
C ASP A 79 16.63 -11.56 7.38
N GLY A 80 15.60 -10.69 7.33
CA GLY A 80 15.64 -9.35 7.93
C GLY A 80 16.50 -8.32 7.19
N SER A 81 17.15 -8.71 6.08
CA SER A 81 18.04 -7.85 5.30
C SER A 81 17.47 -7.53 3.92
N ALA A 82 17.72 -6.31 3.43
CA ALA A 82 17.35 -5.95 2.08
C ALA A 82 18.19 -6.73 1.05
N VAL A 83 17.52 -7.34 0.08
CA VAL A 83 18.17 -8.03 -1.05
C VAL A 83 18.62 -6.98 -2.07
N ASP A 84 19.84 -7.12 -2.60
CA ASP A 84 20.33 -6.27 -3.69
C ASP A 84 19.35 -6.33 -4.89
N PRO A 85 18.83 -5.18 -5.37
CA PRO A 85 17.98 -5.11 -6.56
C PRO A 85 18.48 -5.90 -7.76
N ARG A 86 19.79 -5.96 -7.98
CA ARG A 86 20.40 -6.70 -9.10
C ARG A 86 20.08 -8.20 -9.08
N ARG A 87 19.72 -8.75 -7.91
CA ARG A 87 19.28 -10.16 -7.77
C ARG A 87 17.88 -10.40 -8.33
N TYR A 88 17.02 -9.38 -8.40
CA TYR A 88 15.63 -9.51 -8.84
C TYR A 88 15.22 -8.55 -9.96
N THR A 89 16.15 -7.75 -10.50
CA THR A 89 15.95 -6.92 -11.67
C THR A 89 16.80 -7.38 -12.86
N ARG A 90 16.44 -6.89 -14.05
CA ARG A 90 17.19 -7.05 -15.30
C ARG A 90 17.01 -5.81 -16.18
N SER A 91 17.78 -5.74 -17.26
CA SER A 91 17.57 -4.74 -18.31
C SER A 91 16.16 -4.87 -18.90
N GLY A 92 15.54 -3.74 -19.24
CA GLY A 92 14.20 -3.71 -19.85
C GLY A 92 14.12 -4.31 -21.26
N GLY A 93 15.23 -4.75 -21.84
CA GLY A 93 15.30 -5.40 -23.14
C GLY A 93 16.43 -4.85 -24.01
N ALA A 94 16.43 -5.24 -25.29
CA ALA A 94 17.42 -4.75 -26.24
C ALA A 94 17.37 -3.22 -26.37
N GLY A 95 18.51 -2.56 -26.14
CA GLY A 95 18.61 -1.09 -26.17
C GLY A 95 18.05 -0.37 -24.95
N ALA A 96 17.58 -1.07 -23.91
CA ALA A 96 17.12 -0.44 -22.70
C ALA A 96 18.29 0.01 -21.83
N GLU A 97 18.38 1.32 -21.59
CA GLU A 97 19.35 1.92 -20.66
C GLU A 97 18.98 1.68 -19.18
N ILE A 98 17.73 1.27 -18.93
CA ILE A 98 17.23 0.95 -17.59
C ILE A 98 17.56 -0.50 -17.20
N GLY A 99 18.24 -0.67 -16.07
CA GLY A 99 18.68 -1.96 -15.51
C GLY A 99 17.83 -2.49 -14.35
N ASP A 100 16.72 -1.82 -14.04
CA ASP A 100 15.95 -1.99 -12.81
C ASP A 100 14.52 -2.50 -13.05
N GLN A 101 14.25 -3.07 -14.22
CA GLN A 101 12.97 -3.74 -14.49
C GLN A 101 12.92 -5.06 -13.73
N VAL A 102 11.82 -5.33 -13.03
CA VAL A 102 11.64 -6.57 -12.28
C VAL A 102 11.73 -7.78 -13.21
N ALA A 103 12.53 -8.77 -12.80
CA ALA A 103 12.61 -10.09 -13.41
C ALA A 103 11.71 -11.05 -12.62
N ALA A 104 10.50 -11.30 -13.11
CA ALA A 104 9.47 -12.07 -12.39
C ALA A 104 9.94 -13.47 -11.98
N ASP A 105 10.74 -14.13 -12.83
CA ASP A 105 11.37 -15.43 -12.57
C ASP A 105 12.34 -15.38 -11.37
N ARG A 106 13.20 -14.36 -11.32
CA ARG A 106 14.16 -14.17 -10.22
C ARG A 106 13.46 -13.79 -8.92
N LEU A 107 12.43 -12.94 -9.03
CA LEU A 107 11.62 -12.55 -7.88
C LEU A 107 10.89 -13.76 -7.30
N LEU A 108 10.29 -14.60 -8.15
CA LEU A 108 9.63 -15.83 -7.72
C LEU A 108 10.62 -16.78 -7.02
N ALA A 109 11.83 -16.96 -7.55
CA ALA A 109 12.85 -17.78 -6.90
C ALA A 109 13.19 -17.28 -5.48
N LEU A 110 13.33 -15.97 -5.29
CA LEU A 110 13.55 -15.39 -3.96
C LEU A 110 12.37 -15.63 -3.01
N VAL A 111 11.14 -15.50 -3.51
CA VAL A 111 9.93 -15.78 -2.70
C VAL A 111 9.87 -17.25 -2.31
N LEU A 112 10.20 -18.17 -3.22
CA LEU A 112 10.26 -19.61 -2.89
C LEU A 112 11.35 -19.92 -1.86
N ASP A 113 12.42 -19.12 -1.82
CA ASP A 113 13.49 -19.17 -0.81
C ASP A 113 13.17 -18.37 0.48
N GLY A 114 11.90 -18.00 0.71
CA GLY A 114 11.47 -17.37 1.97
C GLY A 114 11.53 -15.84 1.99
N ALA A 115 11.82 -15.17 0.86
CA ALA A 115 11.89 -13.72 0.84
C ALA A 115 10.50 -13.05 0.86
N THR A 116 10.40 -11.90 1.53
CA THR A 116 9.24 -11.02 1.51
C THR A 116 9.34 -10.00 0.38
N ILE A 117 8.31 -9.90 -0.45
CA ILE A 117 8.14 -8.77 -1.38
C ILE A 117 7.48 -7.61 -0.65
N VAL A 118 8.05 -6.42 -0.79
CA VAL A 118 7.45 -5.15 -0.34
C VAL A 118 7.10 -4.33 -1.58
N LEU A 119 5.80 -4.25 -1.87
CA LEU A 119 5.27 -3.33 -2.88
C LEU A 119 4.94 -2.02 -2.19
N GLN A 120 5.46 -0.90 -2.70
CA GLN A 120 5.31 0.39 -2.03
C GLN A 120 4.75 1.45 -2.94
N GLY A 121 4.06 2.42 -2.33
CA GLY A 121 3.44 3.50 -3.10
C GLY A 121 2.24 3.06 -3.93
N LEU A 122 1.56 1.98 -3.53
CA LEU A 122 0.44 1.40 -4.29
C LEU A 122 -0.73 2.38 -4.49
N HIS A 123 -0.95 3.28 -3.53
CA HIS A 123 -1.90 4.39 -3.62
C HIS A 123 -1.69 5.31 -4.84
N ARG A 124 -0.54 5.23 -5.53
CA ARG A 124 -0.23 6.03 -6.72
C ARG A 124 -0.44 5.31 -8.04
N VAL A 125 -0.54 3.97 -8.01
CA VAL A 125 -0.43 3.14 -9.21
C VAL A 125 -1.52 2.08 -9.34
N TRP A 126 -2.28 1.82 -8.28
CA TRP A 126 -3.34 0.81 -8.27
C TRP A 126 -4.71 1.45 -7.99
N PRO A 127 -5.62 1.53 -8.99
CA PRO A 127 -6.80 2.39 -8.90
C PRO A 127 -7.72 2.15 -7.69
N PRO A 128 -8.05 0.90 -7.29
CA PRO A 128 -8.83 0.65 -6.07
C PRO A 128 -8.17 1.21 -4.81
N LEU A 129 -6.84 1.12 -4.72
CA LEU A 129 -6.08 1.65 -3.59
C LEU A 129 -5.89 3.16 -3.65
N THR A 130 -5.84 3.77 -4.84
CA THR A 130 -5.86 5.22 -4.99
C THR A 130 -7.15 5.80 -4.42
N ALA A 131 -8.31 5.31 -4.90
CA ALA A 131 -9.61 5.79 -4.44
C ALA A 131 -9.79 5.57 -2.93
N PHE A 132 -9.40 4.41 -2.41
CA PHE A 132 -9.49 4.12 -0.99
C PHE A 132 -8.56 5.01 -0.14
N ALA A 133 -7.32 5.24 -0.59
CA ALA A 133 -6.36 6.08 0.12
C ALA A 133 -6.82 7.55 0.18
N ASP A 134 -7.41 8.07 -0.90
CA ASP A 134 -7.96 9.43 -0.92
C ASP A 134 -9.11 9.58 0.08
N GLN A 135 -10.02 8.61 0.13
CA GLN A 135 -11.12 8.61 1.10
C GLN A 135 -10.62 8.48 2.54
N LEU A 136 -9.65 7.59 2.78
CA LEU A 136 -9.06 7.43 4.11
C LEU A 136 -8.29 8.68 4.54
N ALA A 137 -7.63 9.37 3.60
CA ALA A 137 -6.95 10.64 3.88
C ALA A 137 -7.95 11.73 4.28
N ALA A 138 -9.11 11.79 3.62
CA ALA A 138 -10.20 12.68 3.99
C ALA A 138 -10.77 12.35 5.39
N ASP A 139 -10.97 11.06 5.70
CA ASP A 139 -11.47 10.62 7.01
C ASP A 139 -10.50 10.92 8.16
N LEU A 140 -9.18 10.86 7.90
CA LEU A 140 -8.12 11.08 8.87
C LEU A 140 -7.67 12.55 8.96
N GLY A 141 -7.84 13.34 7.91
CA GLY A 141 -7.24 14.67 7.77
C GLY A 141 -5.73 14.66 7.55
N HIS A 142 -5.16 13.52 7.11
CA HIS A 142 -3.72 13.34 6.90
C HIS A 142 -3.43 12.53 5.63
N PRO A 143 -2.29 12.75 4.94
CA PRO A 143 -1.90 11.95 3.79
C PRO A 143 -1.78 10.45 4.12
N VAL A 144 -2.25 9.60 3.20
CA VAL A 144 -2.21 8.14 3.34
C VAL A 144 -1.28 7.53 2.30
N GLN A 145 -0.39 6.65 2.75
CA GLN A 145 0.43 5.81 1.89
C GLN A 145 0.06 4.34 2.11
N VAL A 146 -0.14 3.63 1.00
CA VAL A 146 -0.37 2.18 0.99
C VAL A 146 0.85 1.42 0.48
N ASN A 147 1.26 0.39 1.23
CA ASN A 147 2.26 -0.61 0.86
C ASN A 147 1.67 -2.02 1.12
N ALA A 148 2.13 -3.03 0.38
CA ALA A 148 1.77 -4.43 0.60
C ALA A 148 3.03 -5.26 0.90
N TYR A 149 2.88 -6.24 1.80
CA TYR A 149 3.91 -7.19 2.20
C TYR A 149 3.44 -8.58 1.86
N ILE A 150 4.18 -9.28 0.98
CA ILE A 150 3.86 -10.63 0.55
C ILE A 150 4.98 -11.52 1.05
N THR A 151 4.67 -12.35 2.03
CA THR A 151 5.62 -13.29 2.65
C THR A 151 5.10 -14.70 2.42
N PRO A 152 5.93 -15.62 1.89
CA PRO A 152 5.59 -17.04 1.80
C PRO A 152 5.39 -17.65 3.21
N PRO A 153 4.67 -18.78 3.32
CA PRO A 153 4.44 -19.46 4.59
C PRO A 153 5.72 -20.00 5.25
#